data_AF-A0A552Z2E6-F1
#
_entry.id   AF-A0A552Z2E6-F1
#
_cell.length_a   1.000
_cell.length_b   1.000
_cell.length_c   1.000
_cell.angle_alpha   90.00
_cell.angle_beta   90.00
_cell.angle_gamma   90.00
#
_symmetry.space_group_name_H-M   'P 1'
#
loop_
_entity.id
_entity.type
_entity.pdbx_description
1 polymer ?
#
loop_
_entity_poly.entity_id
_entity_poly.type
_entity_poly.pdbx_seq_one_letter_code
_entity_poly.pdbx_strand_id
1 'polypeptide(L)'
;MNKEIKEGFVEGLIETGKDFAKEQLGELIPKVVSESSLQFGLEVVGGTAIEMVPFVGHIASSYFTKRKIKNEHEFISEIAKRVEDIEKNMSSKTIEQKEILDDLAVYAYEKAIQTNQEEKISYIVNGFVNMTKIDTVSEDIAYIYYDTLEQLTILDISVLKLYGKAYLEIDSAANYSEILEQFGIEYHQYDAVRKNLQRISLLEDSEEEKFDKHFKDFVKVFNGNMKLLASFKNPRKFDTKEFGKLKDIKEYRPRENLRISKFGKDFLRFFAEENQ
;
A
#
# COMPACT_ATOMS: atom_id res chain seq x y z
N MET A 1 -24.01 -1.11 -0.20
CA MET A 1 -24.49 -0.90 -1.58
C MET A 1 -25.32 -2.11 -2.01
N ASN A 2 -26.43 -1.94 -2.75
CA ASN A 2 -27.24 -3.07 -3.26
C ASN A 2 -26.47 -3.83 -4.37
N LYS A 3 -26.73 -5.13 -4.53
CA LYS A 3 -26.08 -5.98 -5.55
C LYS A 3 -26.22 -5.41 -6.98
N GLU A 4 -27.38 -4.84 -7.29
CA GLU A 4 -27.67 -4.20 -8.58
C GLU A 4 -26.85 -2.92 -8.85
N ILE A 5 -26.28 -2.28 -7.82
CA ILE A 5 -25.45 -1.06 -7.98
C ILE A 5 -23.99 -1.42 -8.26
N LYS A 6 -23.58 -2.66 -7.93
CA LYS A 6 -22.20 -3.13 -8.11
C LYS A 6 -21.95 -3.57 -9.56
N GLU A 7 -22.89 -4.31 -10.14
CA GLU A 7 -22.76 -4.83 -11.51
C GLU A 7 -22.65 -3.68 -12.53
N GLY A 8 -21.53 -3.63 -13.26
CA GLY A 8 -21.27 -2.60 -14.28
C GLY A 8 -20.65 -1.32 -13.73
N PHE A 9 -20.22 -1.28 -12.46
CA PHE A 9 -19.57 -0.09 -11.90
C PHE A 9 -18.31 0.32 -12.66
N VAL A 10 -17.47 -0.64 -13.06
CA VAL A 10 -16.28 -0.36 -13.88
C VAL A 10 -16.66 0.17 -15.26
N GLU A 11 -17.74 -0.34 -15.86
CA GLU A 11 -18.22 0.16 -17.16
C GLU A 11 -18.70 1.61 -17.05
N GLY A 12 -19.38 1.96 -15.95
CA GLY A 12 -19.72 3.35 -15.62
C GLY A 12 -18.50 4.26 -15.46
N LEU A 13 -17.47 3.79 -14.74
CA LEU A 13 -16.20 4.52 -14.60
C LEU A 13 -15.53 4.77 -15.96
N ILE A 14 -15.56 3.79 -16.87
CA ILE A 14 -15.02 3.93 -18.22
C ILE A 14 -15.79 4.99 -19.00
N GLU A 15 -17.12 4.95 -19.00
CA GLU A 15 -17.96 5.93 -19.71
C GLU A 15 -17.73 7.36 -19.20
N THR A 16 -17.75 7.54 -17.88
CA THR A 16 -17.53 8.86 -17.26
C THR A 16 -16.11 9.36 -17.47
N GLY A 17 -15.09 8.50 -17.39
CA GLY A 17 -13.71 8.87 -17.69
C GLY A 17 -13.54 9.36 -19.14
N LYS A 18 -14.21 8.72 -20.10
CA LYS A 18 -14.20 9.15 -21.51
C LYS A 18 -14.88 10.50 -21.69
N ASP A 19 -16.02 10.72 -21.06
CA ASP A 19 -16.75 11.98 -21.17
C ASP A 19 -16.00 13.14 -20.49
N PHE A 20 -15.39 12.89 -19.33
CA PHE A 20 -14.49 13.84 -18.68
C PHE A 20 -13.32 14.24 -19.59
N ALA A 21 -12.67 13.26 -20.25
CA ALA A 21 -11.58 13.54 -21.18
C ALA A 21 -12.03 14.36 -22.39
N LYS A 22 -13.23 14.08 -22.95
CA LYS A 22 -13.81 14.87 -24.05
C LYS A 22 -14.12 16.31 -23.63
N GLU A 23 -14.66 16.52 -22.44
CA GLU A 23 -14.97 17.85 -21.90
C GLU A 23 -13.69 18.68 -21.76
N GLN A 24 -12.63 18.10 -21.18
CA GLN A 24 -11.32 18.76 -21.04
C GLN A 24 -10.65 19.09 -22.38
N LEU A 25 -10.83 18.24 -23.40
CA LEU A 25 -10.27 18.46 -24.74
C LEU A 25 -11.14 19.38 -25.62
N GLY A 26 -12.45 19.44 -25.37
CA GLY A 26 -13.43 20.22 -26.13
C GLY A 26 -13.48 21.70 -25.76
N GLU A 27 -13.02 22.09 -24.57
CA GLU A 27 -13.10 23.45 -24.05
C GLU A 27 -11.73 24.09 -23.72
N LEU A 28 -11.11 24.76 -24.70
CA LEU A 28 -10.33 25.99 -24.43
C LEU A 28 -11.30 27.17 -24.23
N ILE A 29 -12.26 27.04 -23.31
CA ILE A 29 -13.18 28.11 -22.92
C ILE A 29 -12.86 28.49 -21.46
N PRO A 30 -12.38 29.72 -21.21
CA PRO A 30 -12.10 30.14 -19.84
C PRO A 30 -13.41 30.40 -19.09
N LYS A 31 -13.50 29.86 -17.87
CA LYS A 31 -14.59 29.95 -16.88
C LYS A 31 -15.70 28.93 -17.19
N VAL A 32 -16.05 28.01 -16.29
CA VAL A 32 -16.54 28.27 -14.94
C VAL A 32 -16.50 26.94 -14.15
N VAL A 33 -15.62 26.83 -13.14
CA VAL A 33 -15.85 25.91 -12.02
C VAL A 33 -16.93 26.56 -11.16
N SER A 34 -18.19 26.52 -11.60
CA SER A 34 -19.33 26.87 -10.74
C SER A 34 -19.60 25.65 -9.88
N GLU A 35 -19.83 25.87 -8.59
CA GLU A 35 -20.18 24.88 -7.56
C GLU A 35 -21.48 24.07 -7.85
N SER A 36 -21.92 23.95 -9.12
CA SER A 36 -23.21 23.41 -9.56
C SER A 36 -23.15 22.34 -10.65
N SER A 37 -21.99 21.96 -11.20
CA SER A 37 -21.88 20.90 -12.23
C SER A 37 -21.57 19.50 -11.70
N LEU A 38 -21.36 19.32 -10.39
CA LEU A 38 -21.15 18.00 -9.76
C LEU A 38 -22.46 17.48 -9.17
N GLN A 39 -23.49 17.32 -10.00
CA GLN A 39 -24.66 16.51 -9.69
C GLN A 39 -24.53 15.17 -10.41
N PHE A 40 -23.84 14.22 -9.77
CA PHE A 40 -24.09 12.81 -10.04
C PHE A 40 -25.32 12.42 -9.21
N GLY A 41 -26.34 11.80 -9.81
CA GLY A 41 -27.62 11.58 -9.16
C GLY A 41 -28.35 10.37 -9.75
N LEU A 42 -28.98 9.59 -8.87
CA LEU A 42 -29.86 8.47 -9.18
C LEU A 42 -31.20 8.96 -9.73
N GLU A 43 -31.61 8.48 -10.91
CA GLU A 43 -33.02 8.25 -11.23
C GLU A 43 -33.21 6.88 -11.90
N VAL A 44 -33.46 5.85 -11.07
CA VAL A 44 -33.84 4.50 -11.54
C VAL A 44 -35.25 4.55 -12.12
N VAL A 45 -35.36 4.63 -13.45
CA VAL A 45 -36.56 4.18 -14.19
C VAL A 45 -36.14 3.45 -15.48
N GLY A 46 -36.00 2.12 -15.38
CA GLY A 46 -36.27 1.20 -16.48
C GLY A 46 -35.28 1.16 -17.65
N GLY A 47 -34.14 0.48 -17.46
CA GLY A 47 -33.36 -0.14 -18.53
C GLY A 47 -32.26 0.73 -19.11
N THR A 48 -31.01 0.32 -18.86
CA THR A 48 -29.75 0.88 -19.40
C THR A 48 -29.49 2.35 -19.08
N ALA A 49 -29.08 2.62 -17.84
CA ALA A 49 -28.42 3.86 -17.42
C ALA A 49 -27.42 3.49 -16.30
N ILE A 50 -26.12 3.58 -16.54
CA ILE A 50 -25.11 3.43 -15.47
C ILE A 50 -24.87 4.83 -14.91
N GLU A 51 -25.75 5.23 -14.00
CA GLU A 51 -25.60 6.47 -13.23
C GLU A 51 -24.77 6.16 -11.98
N MET A 52 -23.54 6.68 -11.92
CA MET A 52 -22.71 6.54 -10.73
C MET A 52 -23.33 7.32 -9.56
N VAL A 53 -23.69 6.60 -8.50
CA VAL A 53 -24.46 7.12 -7.36
C VAL A 53 -23.54 7.75 -6.31
N PRO A 54 -23.68 9.05 -5.99
CA PRO A 54 -23.10 9.61 -4.77
C PRO A 54 -24.03 9.36 -3.57
N PHE A 55 -23.55 8.60 -2.57
CA PHE A 55 -24.20 8.52 -1.26
C PHE A 55 -23.74 9.69 -0.37
N VAL A 56 -24.34 10.88 -0.55
CA VAL A 56 -24.32 11.94 0.47
C VAL A 56 -25.61 11.87 1.27
N GLY A 57 -25.74 10.82 2.09
CA GLY A 57 -26.73 10.80 3.15
C GLY A 57 -26.50 12.01 4.09
N HIS A 58 -27.58 12.72 4.38
CA HIS A 58 -27.63 13.91 5.24
C HIS A 58 -26.79 13.74 6.53
N ILE A 59 -26.06 14.81 6.96
CA ILE A 59 -25.23 15.01 8.18
C ILE A 59 -23.70 14.86 7.89
N ALA A 60 -22.75 15.77 8.15
CA ALA A 60 -22.67 17.13 8.72
C ALA A 60 -21.43 17.86 8.15
N SER A 61 -21.49 19.20 8.02
CA SER A 61 -20.44 20.14 7.58
C SER A 61 -20.11 20.18 6.07
N SER A 62 -20.25 21.37 5.48
CA SER A 62 -19.90 21.70 4.09
C SER A 62 -18.43 21.42 3.75
N TYR A 63 -17.53 21.40 4.72
CA TYR A 63 -16.10 21.09 4.50
C TYR A 63 -15.87 19.62 4.10
N PHE A 64 -16.55 18.68 4.78
CA PHE A 64 -16.44 17.26 4.42
C PHE A 64 -17.02 17.00 3.03
N THR A 65 -18.13 17.65 2.70
CA THR A 65 -18.73 17.59 1.37
C THR A 65 -17.78 18.17 0.32
N LYS A 66 -17.14 19.33 0.57
CA LYS A 66 -16.17 19.94 -0.36
C LYS A 66 -14.97 19.05 -0.63
N ARG A 67 -14.38 18.43 0.40
CA ARG A 67 -13.25 17.51 0.21
C ARG A 67 -13.66 16.25 -0.54
N LYS A 68 -14.79 15.63 -0.18
CA LYS A 68 -15.28 14.43 -0.87
C LYS A 68 -15.54 14.71 -2.36
N ILE A 69 -16.15 15.85 -2.68
CA ILE A 69 -16.35 16.31 -4.06
C ILE A 69 -15.01 16.50 -4.78
N LYS A 70 -14.03 17.14 -4.12
CA LYS A 70 -12.69 17.31 -4.69
C LYS A 70 -12.01 15.96 -4.95
N ASN A 71 -12.07 15.05 -3.98
CA ASN A 71 -11.47 13.72 -4.09
C ASN A 71 -12.13 12.90 -5.20
N GLU A 72 -13.46 13.00 -5.34
CA GLU A 72 -14.20 12.37 -6.42
C GLU A 72 -13.77 12.90 -7.78
N HIS A 73 -13.64 14.24 -7.92
CA HIS A 73 -13.12 14.85 -9.14
C HIS A 73 -11.71 14.35 -9.48
N GLU A 74 -10.80 14.30 -8.49
CA GLU A 74 -9.44 13.81 -8.70
C GLU A 74 -9.43 12.32 -9.08
N PHE A 75 -10.28 11.50 -8.45
CA PHE A 75 -10.40 10.08 -8.77
C PHE A 75 -10.86 9.87 -10.21
N ILE A 76 -11.90 10.60 -10.66
CA ILE A 76 -12.38 10.53 -12.05
C ILE A 76 -11.31 11.04 -13.03
N SER A 77 -10.57 12.10 -12.68
CA SER A 77 -9.48 12.61 -13.50
C SER A 77 -8.35 11.58 -13.67
N GLU A 78 -7.95 10.90 -12.60
CA GLU A 78 -6.97 9.82 -12.65
C GLU A 78 -7.48 8.59 -13.44
N ILE A 79 -8.75 8.22 -13.30
CA ILE A 79 -9.38 7.17 -14.12
C ILE A 79 -9.37 7.56 -15.61
N ALA A 80 -9.71 8.81 -15.94
CA ALA A 80 -9.75 9.30 -17.32
C ALA A 80 -8.38 9.18 -18.01
N LYS A 81 -7.28 9.42 -17.27
CA LYS A 81 -5.90 9.25 -17.78
C LYS A 81 -5.57 7.80 -18.14
N ARG A 82 -6.31 6.82 -17.59
CA ARG A 82 -6.04 5.37 -17.72
C ARG A 82 -7.21 4.60 -18.34
N VAL A 83 -8.20 5.30 -18.88
CA VAL A 83 -9.48 4.68 -19.28
C VAL A 83 -9.31 3.63 -20.39
N GLU A 84 -8.41 3.87 -21.34
CA GLU A 84 -8.11 2.93 -22.42
C GLU A 84 -7.48 1.63 -21.92
N ASP A 85 -6.58 1.73 -20.93
CA ASP A 85 -5.95 0.56 -20.30
C ASP A 85 -6.98 -0.27 -19.55
N ILE A 86 -7.85 0.38 -18.76
CA ILE A 86 -8.92 -0.26 -18.00
C ILE A 86 -9.87 -0.98 -18.96
N GLU A 87 -10.36 -0.30 -19.99
CA GLU A 87 -11.28 -0.87 -20.98
C GLU A 87 -10.68 -2.08 -21.69
N LYS A 88 -9.42 -1.95 -22.15
CA LYS A 88 -8.70 -3.05 -22.80
C LYS A 88 -8.60 -4.26 -21.88
N ASN A 89 -8.21 -4.06 -20.62
CA ASN A 89 -8.06 -5.14 -19.65
C ASN A 89 -9.40 -5.81 -19.32
N MET A 90 -10.47 -5.02 -19.19
CA MET A 90 -11.82 -5.51 -18.90
C MET A 90 -12.43 -6.32 -20.06
N SER A 91 -12.07 -6.01 -21.30
CA SER A 91 -12.60 -6.70 -22.49
C SER A 91 -12.26 -8.20 -22.55
N SER A 92 -11.15 -8.61 -21.93
CA SER A 92 -10.71 -10.00 -21.89
C SER A 92 -11.17 -10.77 -20.64
N LYS A 93 -11.93 -10.15 -19.74
CA LYS A 93 -12.37 -10.77 -18.47
C LYS A 93 -13.68 -11.55 -18.64
N THR A 94 -13.80 -12.64 -17.88
CA THR A 94 -15.04 -13.40 -17.71
C THR A 94 -16.04 -12.59 -16.86
N ILE A 95 -17.32 -12.99 -16.88
CA ILE A 95 -18.37 -12.34 -16.07
C ILE A 95 -18.00 -12.37 -14.58
N GLU A 96 -17.57 -13.52 -14.05
CA GLU A 96 -17.15 -13.67 -12.66
C GLU A 96 -15.96 -12.76 -12.31
N GLN A 97 -14.98 -12.63 -13.19
CA GLN A 97 -13.85 -11.71 -12.99
C GLN A 97 -14.30 -10.25 -13.00
N LYS A 98 -15.26 -9.88 -13.84
CA LYS A 98 -15.81 -8.52 -13.90
C LYS A 98 -16.57 -8.18 -12.62
N GLU A 99 -17.38 -9.10 -12.09
CA GLU A 99 -18.10 -8.90 -10.82
C GLU A 99 -17.13 -8.66 -9.64
N ILE A 100 -16.02 -9.40 -9.58
CA ILE A 100 -14.96 -9.18 -8.58
C ILE A 100 -14.31 -7.80 -8.76
N LEU A 101 -14.01 -7.41 -10.01
CA LEU A 101 -13.40 -6.12 -10.30
C LEU A 101 -14.35 -4.95 -10.02
N ASP A 102 -15.65 -5.12 -10.22
CA ASP A 102 -16.68 -4.16 -9.82
C ASP A 102 -16.67 -3.94 -8.31
N ASP A 103 -16.66 -5.01 -7.52
CA ASP A 103 -16.61 -4.92 -6.05
C ASP A 103 -15.33 -4.22 -5.56
N LEU A 104 -14.20 -4.52 -6.17
CA LEU A 104 -12.92 -3.90 -5.84
C LEU A 104 -12.82 -2.44 -6.34
N ALA A 105 -13.47 -2.10 -7.45
CA ALA A 105 -13.56 -0.73 -7.95
C ALA A 105 -14.40 0.15 -7.02
N VAL A 106 -15.54 -0.36 -6.54
CA VAL A 106 -16.37 0.31 -5.54
C VAL A 106 -15.55 0.56 -4.28
N TYR A 107 -14.81 -0.44 -3.82
CA TYR A 107 -13.97 -0.30 -2.64
C TYR A 107 -12.85 0.73 -2.83
N ALA A 108 -12.18 0.72 -3.98
CA ALA A 108 -11.17 1.73 -4.33
C ALA A 108 -11.76 3.15 -4.35
N TYR A 109 -12.93 3.32 -4.97
CA TYR A 109 -13.66 4.59 -4.99
C TYR A 109 -14.02 5.07 -3.58
N GLU A 110 -14.53 4.20 -2.71
CA GLU A 110 -14.85 4.53 -1.32
C GLU A 110 -13.60 5.02 -0.57
N LYS A 111 -12.46 4.32 -0.72
CA LYS A 111 -11.18 4.73 -0.11
C LYS A 111 -10.69 6.06 -0.66
N ALA A 112 -10.82 6.29 -1.96
CA ALA A 112 -10.41 7.54 -2.61
C ALA A 112 -11.24 8.73 -2.11
N ILE A 113 -12.56 8.59 -1.99
CA ILE A 113 -13.42 9.66 -1.47
C ILE A 113 -13.12 9.97 -0.01
N GLN A 114 -12.81 8.95 0.79
CA GLN A 114 -12.62 9.11 2.24
C GLN A 114 -11.23 9.60 2.64
N THR A 115 -10.22 9.49 1.77
CA THR A 115 -8.84 9.90 2.10
C THR A 115 -8.73 11.36 2.52
N ASN A 116 -7.84 11.62 3.49
CA ASN A 116 -7.47 12.97 3.91
C ASN A 116 -6.27 13.54 3.13
N GLN A 117 -5.57 12.70 2.36
CA GLN A 117 -4.39 13.05 1.58
C GLN A 117 -4.71 12.79 0.11
N GLU A 118 -4.94 13.86 -0.64
CA GLU A 118 -5.39 13.84 -2.04
C GLU A 118 -4.39 13.13 -2.95
N GLU A 119 -3.10 13.26 -2.66
CA GLU A 119 -2.04 12.57 -3.38
C GLU A 119 -2.15 11.04 -3.29
N LYS A 120 -2.90 10.50 -2.31
CA LYS A 120 -3.18 9.05 -2.23
C LYS A 120 -4.15 8.56 -3.31
N ILE A 121 -4.92 9.45 -3.93
CA ILE A 121 -5.92 9.07 -4.93
C ILE A 121 -5.25 8.46 -6.17
N SER A 122 -4.12 9.01 -6.62
CA SER A 122 -3.37 8.43 -7.74
C SER A 122 -2.85 7.03 -7.42
N TYR A 123 -2.34 6.80 -6.20
CA TYR A 123 -1.96 5.46 -5.74
C TYR A 123 -3.15 4.51 -5.72
N ILE A 124 -4.31 4.95 -5.22
CA ILE A 124 -5.55 4.16 -5.20
C ILE A 124 -5.97 3.77 -6.62
N VAL A 125 -5.99 4.72 -7.56
CA VAL A 125 -6.32 4.44 -8.96
C VAL A 125 -5.31 3.51 -9.61
N ASN A 126 -4.00 3.68 -9.35
CA ASN A 126 -2.97 2.76 -9.83
C ASN A 126 -3.20 1.33 -9.33
N GLY A 127 -3.58 1.16 -8.06
CA GLY A 127 -3.97 -0.13 -7.49
C GLY A 127 -5.11 -0.77 -8.27
N PHE A 128 -6.15 0.01 -8.59
CA PHE A 128 -7.28 -0.46 -9.37
C PHE A 128 -6.88 -0.86 -10.79
N VAL A 129 -6.15 0.00 -11.50
CA VAL A 129 -5.65 -0.28 -12.84
C VAL A 129 -4.81 -1.57 -12.83
N ASN A 130 -3.94 -1.75 -11.84
CA ASN A 130 -3.12 -2.95 -11.71
C ASN A 130 -3.95 -4.22 -11.43
N MET A 131 -5.05 -4.14 -10.68
CA MET A 131 -5.97 -5.27 -10.52
C MET A 131 -6.59 -5.69 -11.84
N THR A 132 -6.98 -4.75 -12.70
CA THR A 132 -7.59 -5.10 -14.00
C THR A 132 -6.63 -5.92 -14.89
N LYS A 133 -5.32 -5.76 -14.71
CA LYS A 133 -4.29 -6.50 -15.47
C LYS A 133 -4.13 -7.96 -15.03
N ILE A 134 -4.53 -8.29 -13.80
CA ILE A 134 -4.32 -9.62 -13.23
C ILE A 134 -5.46 -10.55 -13.62
N ASP A 135 -5.16 -11.79 -14.01
CA ASP A 135 -6.18 -12.77 -14.41
C ASP A 135 -6.95 -13.35 -13.23
N THR A 136 -6.30 -13.54 -12.08
CA THR A 136 -6.96 -14.03 -10.87
C THR A 136 -6.64 -13.12 -9.72
N VAL A 137 -7.55 -12.17 -9.46
CA VAL A 137 -7.45 -11.26 -8.32
C VAL A 137 -7.96 -11.98 -7.08
N SER A 138 -7.18 -11.95 -5.99
CA SER A 138 -7.67 -12.35 -4.67
C SER A 138 -8.24 -11.11 -3.99
N GLU A 139 -9.55 -11.09 -3.79
CA GLU A 139 -10.25 -9.98 -3.13
C GLU A 139 -9.67 -9.69 -1.74
N ASP A 140 -9.47 -10.73 -0.92
CA ASP A 140 -8.92 -10.57 0.43
C ASP A 140 -7.55 -9.88 0.43
N ILE A 141 -6.68 -10.23 -0.53
CA ILE A 141 -5.36 -9.60 -0.66
C ILE A 141 -5.50 -8.15 -1.15
N ALA A 142 -6.42 -7.88 -2.07
CA ALA A 142 -6.70 -6.51 -2.51
C ALA A 142 -7.21 -5.65 -1.35
N TYR A 143 -8.15 -6.15 -0.54
CA TYR A 143 -8.61 -5.46 0.67
C TYR A 143 -7.46 -5.19 1.64
N ILE A 144 -6.60 -6.18 1.92
CA ILE A 144 -5.41 -6.00 2.76
C ILE A 144 -4.49 -4.90 2.21
N TYR A 145 -4.27 -4.85 0.90
CA TYR A 145 -3.45 -3.82 0.27
C TYR A 145 -4.06 -2.42 0.43
N TYR A 146 -5.33 -2.24 0.12
CA TYR A 146 -6.00 -0.95 0.27
C TYR A 146 -6.11 -0.49 1.72
N ASP A 147 -6.42 -1.40 2.66
CA ASP A 147 -6.42 -1.10 4.10
C ASP A 147 -5.03 -0.75 4.61
N THR A 148 -3.98 -1.36 4.05
CA THR A 148 -2.60 -0.97 4.34
C THR A 148 -2.31 0.43 3.81
N LEU A 149 -2.66 0.74 2.56
CA LEU A 149 -2.49 2.07 1.97
C LEU A 149 -3.25 3.17 2.72
N GLU A 150 -4.44 2.86 3.24
CA GLU A 150 -5.21 3.78 4.07
C GLU A 150 -4.45 4.19 5.33
N GLN A 151 -3.80 3.23 5.99
CA GLN A 151 -3.00 3.44 7.20
C GLN A 151 -1.70 4.22 6.95
N LEU A 152 -1.19 4.22 5.72
CA LEU A 152 0.02 4.94 5.36
C LEU A 152 -0.27 6.43 5.10
N THR A 153 0.67 7.27 5.52
CA THR A 153 0.78 8.65 5.05
C THR A 153 1.64 8.72 3.78
N ILE A 154 1.58 9.84 3.06
CA ILE A 154 2.52 10.12 1.95
C ILE A 154 3.98 10.04 2.43
N LEU A 155 4.28 10.48 3.65
CA LEU A 155 5.61 10.32 4.23
C LEU A 155 6.01 8.85 4.36
N ASP A 156 5.14 7.98 4.87
CA ASP A 156 5.41 6.55 4.97
C ASP A 156 5.68 5.93 3.58
N ILE A 157 4.88 6.30 2.58
CA ILE A 157 5.03 5.83 1.20
C ILE A 157 6.38 6.30 0.62
N SER A 158 6.76 7.57 0.80
CA SER A 158 8.05 8.10 0.35
C SER A 158 9.24 7.39 1.00
N VAL A 159 9.15 7.10 2.30
CA VAL A 159 10.17 6.30 3.00
C VAL A 159 10.22 4.87 2.45
N LEU A 160 9.07 4.24 2.22
CA LEU A 160 9.02 2.88 1.67
C LEU A 160 9.61 2.82 0.24
N LYS A 161 9.31 3.80 -0.60
CA LYS A 161 9.86 3.93 -1.96
C LYS A 161 11.39 3.97 -1.97
N LEU A 162 12.03 4.60 -0.98
CA LEU A 162 13.49 4.60 -0.85
C LEU A 162 14.07 3.18 -0.73
N TYR A 163 13.36 2.27 -0.05
CA TYR A 163 13.75 0.85 0.06
C TYR A 163 13.38 0.03 -1.19
N GLY A 164 12.37 0.48 -1.95
CA GLY A 164 11.93 -0.14 -3.20
C GLY A 164 12.75 0.23 -4.42
N LYS A 165 13.46 1.37 -4.39
CA LYS A 165 14.20 1.95 -5.53
C LYS A 165 15.13 0.99 -6.28
N ALA A 166 15.78 0.06 -5.57
CA ALA A 166 16.68 -0.91 -6.19
C ALA A 166 15.95 -2.03 -6.96
N TYR A 167 14.63 -2.13 -6.82
CA TYR A 167 13.83 -3.25 -7.31
C TYR A 167 12.74 -2.85 -8.30
N LEU A 168 12.33 -1.58 -8.30
CA LEU A 168 11.20 -1.08 -9.08
C LEU A 168 11.58 0.23 -9.80
N GLU A 169 11.03 0.43 -10.98
CA GLU A 169 11.14 1.70 -11.71
C GLU A 169 10.13 2.70 -11.13
N ILE A 170 10.48 3.25 -9.96
CA ILE A 170 9.64 4.19 -9.23
C ILE A 170 10.37 5.48 -8.95
N ASP A 171 9.68 6.61 -9.14
CA ASP A 171 10.19 7.89 -8.67
C ASP A 171 10.27 7.87 -7.14
N SER A 172 11.46 8.17 -6.64
CA SER A 172 11.84 8.06 -5.24
C SER A 172 13.00 8.98 -4.91
N ALA A 173 13.00 9.48 -3.67
CA ALA A 173 14.11 10.25 -3.12
C ALA A 173 15.45 9.51 -3.31
N ALA A 174 16.53 10.25 -3.57
CA ALA A 174 17.83 9.64 -3.76
C ALA A 174 18.39 9.05 -2.47
N ASN A 175 18.08 9.67 -1.34
CA ASN A 175 18.53 9.24 -0.01
C ASN A 175 17.59 9.80 1.09
N TYR A 176 17.79 9.38 2.34
CA TYR A 176 16.92 9.80 3.44
C TYR A 176 16.97 11.31 3.71
N SER A 177 18.07 12.00 3.41
CA SER A 177 18.22 13.44 3.68
C SER A 177 17.23 14.27 2.86
N GLU A 178 16.96 13.86 1.61
CA GLU A 178 15.96 14.49 0.77
C GLU A 178 14.55 14.30 1.34
N ILE A 179 14.26 13.16 1.98
CA ILE A 179 12.98 12.96 2.69
C ILE A 179 12.88 13.90 3.90
N LEU A 180 13.96 14.05 4.66
CA LEU A 180 13.98 14.98 5.80
C LEU A 180 13.68 16.41 5.35
N GLU A 181 14.30 16.85 4.25
CA GLU A 181 14.11 18.17 3.67
C GLU A 181 12.69 18.35 3.10
N GLN A 182 12.24 17.42 2.25
CA GLN A 182 10.94 17.48 1.58
C GLN A 182 9.77 17.56 2.57
N PHE A 183 9.83 16.79 3.66
CA PHE A 183 8.76 16.73 4.66
C PHE A 183 9.00 17.63 5.86
N GLY A 184 10.15 18.30 5.95
CA GLY A 184 10.50 19.15 7.08
C GLY A 184 10.55 18.40 8.42
N ILE A 185 11.08 17.17 8.42
CA ILE A 185 11.13 16.29 9.59
C ILE A 185 12.56 16.05 10.07
N GLU A 186 12.69 15.68 11.34
CA GLU A 186 13.95 15.25 11.93
C GLU A 186 14.18 13.75 11.78
N TYR A 187 15.43 13.33 11.91
CA TYR A 187 15.82 11.92 11.78
C TYR A 187 15.05 10.99 12.73
N HIS A 188 14.77 11.42 13.97
CA HIS A 188 14.04 10.60 14.93
C HIS A 188 12.58 10.33 14.50
N GLN A 189 11.97 11.25 13.75
CA GLN A 189 10.63 11.09 13.18
C GLN A 189 10.67 10.17 11.95
N TYR A 190 11.69 10.31 11.11
CA TYR A 190 11.97 9.37 10.02
C TYR A 190 12.20 7.94 10.55
N ASP A 191 12.93 7.79 11.65
CA ASP A 191 13.14 6.48 12.28
C ASP A 191 11.84 5.88 12.85
N ALA A 192 10.94 6.72 13.39
CA ALA A 192 9.61 6.28 13.80
C ALA A 192 8.77 5.76 12.62
N VAL A 193 8.86 6.42 11.45
CA VAL A 193 8.23 5.95 10.20
C VAL A 193 8.79 4.59 9.79
N ARG A 194 10.11 4.42 9.79
CA ARG A 194 10.76 3.14 9.48
C ARG A 194 10.27 2.00 10.39
N LYS A 195 10.16 2.27 11.69
CA LYS A 195 9.65 1.31 12.68
C LYS A 195 8.17 0.99 12.46
N ASN A 196 7.36 1.98 12.09
CA ASN A 196 5.96 1.75 11.73
C ASN A 196 5.85 0.87 10.48
N LEU A 197 6.62 1.15 9.42
CA LEU A 197 6.67 0.33 8.21
C LEU A 197 7.11 -1.11 8.49
N GLN A 198 8.02 -1.31 9.44
CA GLN A 198 8.39 -2.65 9.91
C GLN A 198 7.25 -3.33 10.67
N ARG A 199 6.56 -2.61 11.56
CA ARG A 199 5.42 -3.13 12.35
C ARG A 199 4.29 -3.67 11.48
N ILE A 200 4.06 -3.06 10.32
CA ILE A 200 3.04 -3.49 9.34
C ILE A 200 3.62 -4.38 8.23
N SER A 201 4.82 -4.93 8.43
CA SER A 201 5.47 -5.92 7.57
C SER A 201 5.81 -5.43 6.15
N LEU A 202 5.87 -4.12 5.91
CA LEU A 202 6.35 -3.56 4.63
C LEU A 202 7.89 -3.50 4.59
N LEU A 203 8.52 -3.34 5.77
CA LEU A 203 9.94 -3.55 5.98
C LEU A 203 10.16 -4.78 6.89
N GLU A 204 11.31 -5.41 6.76
CA GLU A 204 11.74 -6.52 7.62
C GLU A 204 13.20 -6.34 8.04
N ASP A 205 13.55 -6.88 9.20
CA ASP A 205 14.94 -6.89 9.63
C ASP A 205 15.70 -8.01 8.91
N SER A 206 16.66 -7.62 8.07
CA SER A 206 17.49 -8.58 7.35
C SER A 206 18.46 -9.36 8.25
N GLU A 207 18.60 -8.95 9.52
CA GLU A 207 19.42 -9.65 10.51
C GLU A 207 18.67 -10.75 11.29
N GLU A 208 17.35 -10.95 11.09
CA GLU A 208 16.59 -11.96 11.84
C GLU A 208 17.14 -13.39 11.60
N GLU A 209 17.46 -13.74 10.35
CA GLU A 209 18.13 -15.02 10.03
C GLU A 209 19.50 -15.15 10.70
N LYS A 210 20.23 -14.03 10.83
CA LYS A 210 21.54 -14.02 11.49
C LYS A 210 21.38 -14.15 13.00
N PHE A 211 20.38 -13.51 13.60
CA PHE A 211 20.04 -13.68 15.01
C PHE A 211 19.72 -15.15 15.31
N ASP A 212 18.88 -15.80 14.51
CA ASP A 212 18.56 -17.21 14.66
C ASP A 212 19.79 -18.12 14.61
N LYS A 213 20.69 -17.84 13.66
CA LYS A 213 21.96 -18.55 13.56
C LYS A 213 22.83 -18.31 14.79
N HIS A 214 22.96 -17.06 15.22
CA HIS A 214 23.71 -16.69 16.43
C HIS A 214 23.12 -17.33 17.69
N PHE A 215 21.80 -17.41 17.81
CA PHE A 215 21.11 -18.04 18.93
C PHE A 215 21.34 -19.55 18.95
N LYS A 216 21.26 -20.22 17.79
CA LYS A 216 21.61 -21.65 17.66
C LYS A 216 23.05 -21.93 18.08
N ASP A 217 23.99 -21.08 17.65
CA ASP A 217 25.40 -21.19 18.03
C ASP A 217 25.60 -20.94 19.53
N PHE A 218 24.91 -19.96 20.11
CA PHE A 218 24.87 -19.71 21.55
C PHE A 218 24.41 -20.94 22.33
N VAL A 219 23.24 -21.51 21.99
CA VAL A 219 22.67 -22.68 22.67
C VAL A 219 23.63 -23.87 22.61
N LYS A 220 24.30 -24.05 21.47
CA LYS A 220 25.30 -25.12 21.29
C LYS A 220 26.50 -24.94 22.21
N VAL A 221 27.05 -23.73 22.31
CA VAL A 221 28.17 -23.42 23.22
C VAL A 221 27.74 -23.56 24.67
N PHE A 222 26.60 -22.99 25.04
CA PHE A 222 26.05 -23.04 26.39
C PHE A 222 25.83 -24.49 26.86
N ASN A 223 25.15 -25.32 26.06
CA ASN A 223 24.92 -26.72 26.40
C ASN A 223 26.21 -27.53 26.48
N GLY A 224 27.19 -27.24 25.62
CA GLY A 224 28.52 -27.84 25.68
C GLY A 224 29.24 -27.52 27.00
N ASN A 225 29.23 -26.23 27.37
CA ASN A 225 29.80 -25.76 28.64
C ASN A 225 29.06 -26.37 29.84
N MET A 226 27.72 -26.44 29.82
CA MET A 226 26.92 -27.05 30.89
C MET A 226 27.18 -28.56 31.06
N LYS A 227 27.32 -29.31 29.97
CA LYS A 227 27.70 -30.75 30.03
C LYS A 227 29.09 -30.94 30.63
N LEU A 228 30.04 -30.09 30.24
CA LEU A 228 31.39 -30.10 30.81
C LEU A 228 31.34 -29.79 32.30
N LEU A 229 30.58 -28.76 32.70
CA LEU A 229 30.42 -28.38 34.10
C LEU A 229 29.76 -29.49 34.93
N ALA A 230 28.71 -30.13 34.41
CA ALA A 230 28.04 -31.25 35.06
C ALA A 230 28.92 -32.52 35.17
N SER A 231 29.94 -32.66 34.31
CA SER A 231 30.90 -33.77 34.38
C SER A 231 31.91 -33.64 35.51
N PHE A 232 32.03 -32.45 36.13
CA PHE A 232 32.84 -32.25 37.32
C PHE A 232 32.19 -32.90 38.55
N LYS A 233 32.45 -34.19 38.75
CA LYS A 233 31.91 -34.99 39.86
C LYS A 233 32.48 -34.64 41.24
N ASN A 234 33.52 -33.81 41.34
CA ASN A 234 34.18 -33.51 42.63
C ASN A 234 34.76 -32.07 42.68
N PRO A 235 34.15 -31.14 43.45
CA PRO A 235 34.58 -29.74 43.50
C PRO A 235 35.96 -29.51 44.15
N ARG A 236 36.57 -30.53 44.77
CA ARG A 236 37.89 -30.45 45.43
C ARG A 236 39.08 -30.81 44.52
N LYS A 237 38.85 -31.31 43.30
CA LYS A 237 39.89 -31.53 42.28
C LYS A 237 39.60 -30.62 41.10
N PHE A 238 39.92 -29.35 41.26
CA PHE A 238 39.79 -28.35 40.21
C PHE A 238 40.80 -28.66 39.09
N ASP A 239 40.35 -29.29 38.01
CA ASP A 239 41.21 -29.52 36.83
C ASP A 239 41.16 -28.28 35.92
N THR A 240 42.20 -27.45 36.02
CA THR A 240 42.38 -26.24 35.20
C THR A 240 42.41 -26.55 33.70
N LYS A 241 42.81 -27.77 33.29
CA LYS A 241 42.81 -28.16 31.88
C LYS A 241 41.40 -28.42 31.35
N GLU A 242 40.48 -28.84 32.20
CA GLU A 242 39.09 -29.03 31.79
C GLU A 242 38.33 -27.71 31.75
N PHE A 243 38.59 -26.78 32.69
CA PHE A 243 38.06 -25.42 32.60
C PHE A 243 38.54 -24.67 31.35
N GLY A 244 39.78 -24.90 30.91
CA GLY A 244 40.30 -24.36 29.65
C GLY A 244 39.61 -24.88 28.38
N LYS A 245 38.71 -25.88 28.49
CA LYS A 245 37.87 -26.37 27.36
C LYS A 245 36.54 -25.62 27.24
N LEU A 246 36.18 -24.77 28.21
CA LEU A 246 35.02 -23.90 28.10
C LEU A 246 35.22 -22.97 26.91
N LYS A 247 34.18 -22.85 26.09
CA LYS A 247 34.19 -21.96 24.93
C LYS A 247 33.57 -20.63 25.29
N ASP A 248 34.20 -19.56 24.82
CA ASP A 248 33.63 -18.22 24.93
C ASP A 248 32.37 -18.10 24.08
N ILE A 249 31.39 -17.40 24.65
CA ILE A 249 30.18 -17.01 23.95
C ILE A 249 30.48 -15.69 23.25
N LYS A 250 30.42 -15.69 21.92
CA LYS A 250 30.58 -14.46 21.14
C LYS A 250 29.40 -13.53 21.39
N GLU A 251 29.69 -12.28 21.72
CA GLU A 251 28.70 -11.22 21.83
C GLU A 251 27.99 -11.02 20.48
N TYR A 252 26.66 -11.05 20.48
CA TYR A 252 25.86 -10.64 19.33
C TYR A 252 25.46 -9.17 19.50
N ARG A 253 25.86 -8.33 18.55
CA ARG A 253 25.44 -6.92 18.48
C ARG A 253 24.42 -6.78 17.35
N PRO A 254 23.12 -6.73 17.64
CA PRO A 254 22.13 -6.48 16.61
C PRO A 254 22.43 -5.11 15.98
N ARG A 255 22.45 -5.07 14.66
CA ARG A 255 22.40 -3.82 13.90
C ARG A 255 21.05 -3.83 13.21
N GLU A 256 20.23 -2.83 13.44
CA GLU A 256 18.98 -2.71 12.69
C GLU A 256 19.32 -2.51 11.20
N ASN A 257 19.08 -3.55 10.40
CA ASN A 257 19.31 -3.49 8.96
C ASN A 257 18.00 -3.81 8.25
N LEU A 258 17.15 -2.78 8.17
CA LEU A 258 15.86 -2.90 7.51
C LEU A 258 16.04 -3.03 6.00
N ARG A 259 15.30 -3.96 5.41
CA ARG A 259 15.10 -4.08 3.97
C ARG A 259 13.61 -4.13 3.65
N ILE A 260 13.25 -3.84 2.41
CA ILE A 260 11.87 -4.03 1.96
C ILE A 260 11.53 -5.53 1.97
N SER A 261 10.40 -5.88 2.59
CA SER A 261 9.92 -7.26 2.65
C SER A 261 9.34 -7.70 1.31
N LYS A 262 9.01 -8.99 1.14
CA LYS A 262 8.29 -9.45 -0.06
C LYS A 262 6.92 -8.75 -0.18
N PHE A 263 6.18 -8.68 0.92
CA PHE A 263 4.90 -7.97 0.98
C PHE A 263 5.05 -6.49 0.62
N GLY A 264 6.09 -5.81 1.13
CA GLY A 264 6.38 -4.42 0.79
C GLY A 264 6.71 -4.20 -0.69
N LYS A 265 7.45 -5.13 -1.31
CA LYS A 265 7.73 -5.08 -2.76
C LYS A 265 6.45 -5.23 -3.59
N ASP A 266 5.64 -6.23 -3.25
CA ASP A 266 4.38 -6.49 -3.97
C ASP A 266 3.39 -5.34 -3.75
N PHE A 267 3.36 -4.73 -2.56
CA PHE A 267 2.58 -3.53 -2.25
C PHE A 267 3.02 -2.32 -3.11
N LEU A 268 4.32 -2.03 -3.19
CA LEU A 268 4.82 -0.93 -4.03
C LEU A 268 4.55 -1.19 -5.51
N ARG A 269 4.71 -2.43 -5.99
CA ARG A 269 4.35 -2.80 -7.36
C ARG A 269 2.88 -2.52 -7.63
N PHE A 270 2.03 -2.85 -6.66
CA PHE A 270 0.58 -2.71 -6.79
C PHE A 270 0.13 -1.25 -6.84
N PHE A 271 0.71 -0.34 -6.04
CA PHE A 271 0.22 1.05 -5.95
C PHE A 271 1.14 2.11 -6.57
N ALA A 272 2.44 1.89 -6.58
CA ALA A 272 3.44 2.93 -6.80
C ALA A 272 4.28 2.75 -8.07
N GLU A 273 4.24 1.57 -8.71
CA GLU A 273 4.88 1.35 -10.01
C GLU A 273 4.10 2.10 -11.09
N GLU A 274 4.79 3.04 -11.75
CA GLU A 274 4.22 3.74 -12.89
C GLU A 274 4.20 2.78 -14.08
N ASN A 275 3.00 2.38 -14.48
CA ASN A 275 2.86 1.72 -15.77
C ASN A 275 3.00 2.79 -16.87
N GLN A 276 4.11 2.70 -17.61
CA GLN A 276 4.27 3.36 -18.91
C GLN A 276 3.24 2.83 -19.90
#